data_AF-A0A0Q9Q3Z0-F1
#
_entry.id   AF-A0A0Q9Q3Z0-F1
#
_cell.length_a   1.000
_cell.length_b   1.000
_cell.length_c   1.000
_cell.angle_alpha   90.00
_cell.angle_beta   90.00
_cell.angle_gamma   90.00
#
_symmetry.space_group_name_H-M   'P 1'
#
loop_
_entity.id
_entity.type
_entity.pdbx_description
1 polymer ?
#
loop_
_entity_poly.entity_id
_entity_poly.type
_entity_poly.pdbx_seq_one_letter_code
_entity_poly.pdbx_strand_id
1 'polypeptide(L)'
;MKTGMAAWVAFLVLLAGAASAATPGGASLPRLLPDGKPYRDADVSARGLPEAAQPGRHALRGVFPQLSPVRRLTDEGWLAAATHRESAARINFGRALRIQPNDRRLLWAYGWALLNLERPAQAMAAFRRNLALRPDRRPAWQPMAMALTYTAAGDREAALAWYRAAASSDPLRWGSDAAALRTTLYWTSRERALVRQLIDTAARADAPSRSPLAAASARASAHPQ
;
A
#
# COMPACT_ATOMS: atom_id res chain seq x y z
N MET A 1 -21.92 64.03 48.61
CA MET A 1 -22.90 63.16 47.93
C MET A 1 -22.20 61.85 47.56
N LYS A 2 -22.71 60.71 48.09
CA LYS A 2 -22.52 59.30 47.68
C LYS A 2 -21.07 58.78 47.56
N THR A 3 -20.47 58.11 48.55
CA THR A 3 -20.56 56.67 48.93
C THR A 3 -20.50 55.66 47.77
N GLY A 4 -19.51 54.76 47.86
CA GLY A 4 -19.38 53.48 47.14
C GLY A 4 -17.90 53.05 47.11
N MET A 5 -17.39 52.20 48.02
CA MET A 5 -17.48 50.72 48.02
C MET A 5 -17.20 50.16 46.61
N ALA A 6 -16.34 49.18 46.34
CA ALA A 6 -15.67 48.15 47.11
C ALA A 6 -14.48 47.65 46.23
N ALA A 7 -13.31 47.37 46.80
CA ALA A 7 -12.80 46.02 47.07
C ALA A 7 -12.61 45.07 45.86
N TRP A 8 -11.34 44.73 45.62
CA TRP A 8 -10.80 43.39 45.35
C TRP A 8 -11.52 42.47 44.34
N VAL A 9 -10.87 42.23 43.19
CA VAL A 9 -10.74 40.86 42.63
C VAL A 9 -9.35 40.72 42.01
N ALA A 10 -8.48 40.01 42.75
CA ALA A 10 -7.34 39.29 42.20
C ALA A 10 -7.82 38.01 41.50
N PHE A 11 -6.91 37.34 40.79
CA PHE A 11 -7.02 36.00 40.18
C PHE A 11 -7.51 35.91 38.72
N LEU A 12 -6.55 35.67 37.83
CA LEU A 12 -6.69 34.65 36.78
C LEU A 12 -5.44 33.75 36.84
N VAL A 13 -5.59 32.64 37.59
CA VAL A 13 -4.75 31.44 37.53
C VAL A 13 -5.48 30.43 36.65
N LEU A 14 -4.77 29.83 35.68
CA LEU A 14 -4.78 28.40 35.29
C LEU A 14 -3.98 28.28 33.97
N LEU A 15 -2.73 27.82 34.00
CA LEU A 15 -2.31 26.40 33.90
C LEU A 15 -2.79 25.70 32.61
N ALA A 16 -1.87 25.54 31.66
CA ALA A 16 -1.66 24.33 30.86
C ALA A 16 -0.70 24.69 29.71
N GLY A 17 0.43 24.05 29.48
CA GLY A 17 1.08 22.94 30.15
C GLY A 17 2.49 22.92 29.60
N ALA A 18 3.41 22.41 30.40
CA ALA A 18 4.74 22.07 29.95
C ALA A 18 4.64 21.20 28.69
N ALA A 19 5.16 21.68 27.56
CA ALA A 19 5.59 20.78 26.49
C ALA A 19 6.91 20.14 26.94
N SER A 20 6.81 19.32 27.99
CA SER A 20 7.81 18.32 28.33
C SER A 20 7.39 17.00 27.71
N ALA A 21 8.40 16.29 27.22
CA ALA A 21 8.41 14.89 26.84
C ALA A 21 7.78 14.53 25.49
N ALA A 22 8.67 14.41 24.49
CA ALA A 22 8.68 13.19 23.68
C ALA A 22 10.10 12.89 23.21
N THR A 23 10.83 12.11 24.00
CA THR A 23 11.91 11.22 23.52
C THR A 23 11.77 9.90 24.26
N PRO A 24 12.31 8.78 23.76
CA PRO A 24 12.33 8.26 22.39
C PRO A 24 11.89 6.78 22.40
N GLY A 25 11.29 6.22 21.34
CA GLY A 25 11.03 4.78 21.34
C GLY A 25 9.93 4.29 20.41
N GLY A 26 10.35 3.90 19.22
CA GLY A 26 9.51 3.31 18.19
C GLY A 26 10.23 3.55 16.89
N ALA A 27 11.12 2.62 16.52
CA ALA A 27 11.98 2.73 15.37
C ALA A 27 11.18 3.20 14.15
N SER A 28 11.32 4.48 13.80
CA SER A 28 10.70 5.08 12.62
C SER A 28 11.43 4.53 11.40
N LEU A 29 10.99 3.35 10.96
CA LEU A 29 11.54 2.65 9.82
C LEU A 29 11.42 3.52 8.55
N PRO A 30 12.36 3.36 7.60
CA PRO A 30 12.74 4.43 6.70
C PRO A 30 11.58 4.89 5.80
N ARG A 31 11.43 6.21 5.68
CA ARG A 31 10.55 6.93 4.71
C ARG A 31 10.97 6.73 3.25
N LEU A 32 11.99 5.91 3.00
CA LEU A 32 12.69 5.76 1.73
C LEU A 32 12.37 4.38 1.15
N LEU A 33 12.10 4.35 -0.14
CA LEU A 33 11.94 3.12 -0.91
C LEU A 33 13.28 2.36 -0.98
N PRO A 34 13.33 1.09 -1.44
CA PRO A 34 14.57 0.34 -1.59
C PRO A 34 15.63 1.00 -2.49
N ASP A 35 15.24 1.97 -3.31
CA ASP A 35 16.14 2.81 -4.12
C ASP A 35 16.66 4.06 -3.38
N GLY A 36 16.39 4.18 -2.07
CA GLY A 36 16.80 5.28 -1.20
C GLY A 36 15.99 6.57 -1.39
N LYS A 37 14.95 6.60 -2.23
CA LYS A 37 14.17 7.82 -2.52
C LYS A 37 12.83 7.82 -1.79
N PRO A 38 12.34 8.98 -1.30
CA PRO A 38 11.00 9.07 -0.75
C PRO A 38 9.97 8.88 -1.87
N TYR A 39 8.86 8.21 -1.58
CA TYR A 39 7.72 8.19 -2.50
C TYR A 39 7.06 9.57 -2.51
N ARG A 40 7.37 10.38 -3.52
CA ARG A 40 6.81 11.71 -3.76
C ARG A 40 5.93 11.71 -5.01
N ASP A 41 4.99 12.65 -5.05
CA ASP A 41 4.13 12.96 -6.21
C ASP A 41 3.15 11.85 -6.59
N ALA A 42 2.28 11.52 -5.62
CA ALA A 42 1.16 10.62 -5.84
C ALA A 42 0.15 11.24 -6.83
N ASP A 43 -0.02 10.62 -8.00
CA ASP A 43 -1.09 10.96 -8.93
C ASP A 43 -2.43 10.50 -8.36
N VAL A 44 -3.10 11.46 -7.72
CA VAL A 44 -4.39 11.29 -7.06
C VAL A 44 -5.53 11.13 -8.07
N SER A 45 -5.35 11.56 -9.33
CA SER A 45 -6.34 11.35 -10.40
C SER A 45 -6.48 9.86 -10.75
N ALA A 46 -5.43 9.07 -10.47
CA ALA A 46 -5.46 7.62 -10.57
C ALA A 46 -6.26 6.95 -9.44
N ARG A 47 -6.80 7.68 -8.44
CA ARG A 47 -7.75 7.12 -7.44
C ARG A 47 -8.99 6.52 -8.10
N GLY A 48 -9.32 6.98 -9.31
CA GLY A 48 -10.43 6.52 -10.15
C GLY A 48 -10.12 5.34 -11.09
N LEU A 49 -8.95 4.71 -10.99
CA LEU A 49 -8.68 3.45 -11.71
C LEU A 49 -8.61 2.26 -10.74
N PRO A 50 -9.77 1.76 -10.27
CA PRO A 50 -9.91 0.52 -9.51
C PRO A 50 -10.14 -0.70 -10.43
N GLU A 51 -9.53 -0.77 -11.61
CA GLU A 51 -9.71 -1.88 -12.56
C GLU A 51 -9.17 -3.24 -12.05
N ALA A 52 -8.68 -3.28 -10.80
CA ALA A 52 -8.42 -4.51 -10.04
C ALA A 52 -9.72 -5.16 -9.53
N ALA A 53 -10.89 -4.54 -9.73
CA ALA A 53 -12.18 -5.12 -9.40
C ALA A 53 -12.91 -5.62 -10.67
N GLN A 54 -12.45 -6.76 -11.16
CA GLN A 54 -13.15 -7.73 -12.02
C GLN A 54 -13.17 -7.52 -13.55
N PRO A 55 -12.98 -8.61 -14.33
CA PRO A 55 -13.31 -8.69 -15.76
C PRO A 55 -14.81 -8.51 -16.09
N GLY A 56 -15.70 -8.34 -15.09
CA GLY A 56 -17.15 -8.47 -15.26
C GLY A 56 -17.99 -7.19 -15.15
N ARG A 57 -17.49 -6.10 -14.55
CA ARG A 57 -18.33 -4.92 -14.28
C ARG A 57 -18.48 -3.93 -15.44
N HIS A 58 -17.68 -4.08 -16.50
CA HIS A 58 -17.87 -3.32 -17.74
C HIS A 58 -18.70 -4.06 -18.79
N ALA A 59 -19.14 -5.30 -18.51
CA ALA A 59 -19.81 -6.15 -19.50
C ALA A 59 -21.31 -5.84 -19.70
N LEU A 60 -21.94 -5.01 -18.88
CA LEU A 60 -23.39 -4.79 -18.93
C LEU A 60 -23.77 -3.30 -18.96
N ARG A 61 -23.38 -2.59 -20.03
CA ARG A 61 -24.11 -1.37 -20.42
C ARG A 61 -24.33 -1.32 -21.93
N GLY A 62 -25.22 -2.21 -22.41
CA GLY A 62 -26.29 -1.90 -23.36
C GLY A 62 -25.99 -1.35 -24.76
N VAL A 63 -24.74 -1.11 -25.14
CA VAL A 63 -24.30 -0.74 -26.49
C VAL A 63 -22.90 -1.33 -26.60
N PHE A 64 -22.61 -2.13 -27.61
CA PHE A 64 -21.23 -2.56 -27.88
C PHE A 64 -20.58 -1.53 -28.82
N PRO A 65 -19.96 -0.43 -28.33
CA PRO A 65 -18.97 0.25 -29.16
C PRO A 65 -17.88 -0.78 -29.44
N GLN A 66 -17.43 -0.87 -30.70
CA GLN A 66 -16.33 -1.74 -31.09
C GLN A 66 -15.17 -1.55 -30.11
N LEU A 67 -14.94 -2.53 -29.23
CA LEU A 67 -13.88 -2.43 -28.23
C LEU A 67 -12.55 -2.32 -28.97
N SER A 68 -11.72 -1.35 -28.56
CA SER A 68 -10.39 -1.21 -29.13
C SER A 68 -9.62 -2.54 -29.03
N PRO A 69 -8.79 -2.90 -30.01
CA PRO A 69 -8.05 -4.17 -29.98
C PRO A 69 -7.25 -4.36 -28.68
N VAL A 70 -6.66 -3.27 -28.17
CA VAL A 70 -5.90 -3.28 -26.90
C VAL A 70 -6.81 -3.64 -25.73
N ARG A 71 -8.00 -3.03 -25.64
CA ARG A 71 -8.92 -3.30 -24.54
C ARG A 71 -9.38 -4.75 -24.55
N ARG A 72 -9.76 -5.28 -25.71
CA ARG A 72 -10.16 -6.68 -25.86
C ARG A 72 -9.06 -7.64 -25.40
N LEU A 73 -7.84 -7.43 -25.88
CA LEU A 73 -6.68 -8.25 -25.49
C LEU A 73 -6.36 -8.14 -23.98
N THR A 74 -6.58 -6.97 -23.39
CA THR A 74 -6.38 -6.76 -21.95
C THR A 74 -7.42 -7.55 -21.14
N ASP A 75 -8.70 -7.46 -21.53
CA ASP A 75 -9.81 -8.17 -20.88
C ASP A 75 -9.62 -9.71 -20.99
N GLU A 76 -9.24 -10.21 -22.16
CA GLU A 76 -8.92 -11.63 -22.37
C GLU A 76 -7.68 -12.07 -21.58
N GLY A 77 -6.67 -11.20 -21.44
CA GLY A 77 -5.49 -11.43 -20.61
C GLY A 77 -5.84 -11.57 -19.13
N TRP A 78 -6.70 -10.70 -18.63
CA TRP A 78 -7.22 -10.77 -17.25
C TRP A 78 -8.01 -12.05 -16.99
N LEU A 79 -8.92 -12.40 -17.89
CA LEU A 79 -9.71 -13.62 -17.77
C LEU A 79 -8.82 -14.86 -17.78
N ALA A 80 -7.81 -14.89 -18.65
CA ALA A 80 -6.83 -15.96 -18.69
C ALA A 80 -6.04 -16.05 -17.37
N ALA A 81 -5.62 -14.92 -16.79
CA ALA A 81 -4.94 -14.91 -15.50
C ALA A 81 -5.82 -15.41 -14.35
N ALA A 82 -7.08 -14.97 -14.30
CA ALA A 82 -8.06 -15.41 -13.32
C ALA A 82 -8.40 -16.90 -13.41
N THR A 83 -8.24 -17.51 -14.59
CA THR A 83 -8.43 -18.95 -14.84
C THR A 83 -7.11 -19.73 -14.81
N HIS A 84 -6.03 -19.13 -14.31
CA HIS A 84 -4.69 -19.72 -14.23
C HIS A 84 -4.11 -20.21 -15.58
N ARG A 85 -4.60 -19.66 -16.70
CA ARG A 85 -4.10 -19.92 -18.06
C ARG A 85 -2.93 -18.98 -18.37
N GLU A 86 -1.76 -19.28 -17.80
CA GLU A 86 -0.58 -18.42 -17.88
C GLU A 86 -0.15 -18.09 -19.31
N SER A 87 -0.10 -19.09 -20.20
CA SER A 87 0.33 -18.91 -21.59
C SER A 87 -0.57 -17.92 -22.33
N ALA A 88 -1.89 -18.09 -22.21
CA ALA A 88 -2.88 -17.21 -22.81
C ALA A 88 -2.81 -15.78 -22.24
N ALA A 89 -2.66 -15.64 -20.91
CA ALA A 89 -2.50 -14.34 -20.27
C ALA A 89 -1.28 -13.60 -20.84
N ARG A 90 -0.12 -14.26 -20.86
CA ARG A 90 1.13 -13.68 -21.41
C ARG A 90 1.01 -13.31 -22.89
N ILE A 91 0.38 -14.16 -23.70
CA ILE A 91 0.19 -13.90 -25.13
C ILE A 91 -0.71 -12.67 -25.34
N ASN A 92 -1.82 -12.58 -24.62
CA ASN A 92 -2.79 -11.50 -24.79
C ASN A 92 -2.25 -10.16 -24.28
N PHE A 93 -1.64 -10.12 -23.10
CA PHE A 93 -0.95 -8.93 -22.61
C PHE A 93 0.24 -8.55 -23.50
N GLY A 94 1.01 -9.53 -24.00
CA GLY A 94 2.11 -9.30 -24.93
C GLY A 94 1.66 -8.75 -26.29
N ARG A 95 0.50 -9.17 -26.80
CA ARG A 95 -0.14 -8.59 -28.00
C ARG A 95 -0.58 -7.15 -27.74
N ALA A 96 -1.26 -6.90 -26.63
CA ALA A 96 -1.69 -5.56 -26.25
C ALA A 96 -0.50 -4.60 -26.10
N LEU A 97 0.59 -5.05 -25.46
CA LEU A 97 1.81 -4.27 -25.26
C LEU A 97 2.61 -4.06 -26.55
N ARG A 98 2.41 -4.87 -27.59
CA ARG A 98 2.99 -4.57 -28.91
C ARG A 98 2.28 -3.43 -29.61
N ILE A 99 0.97 -3.28 -29.40
CA ILE A 99 0.19 -2.18 -29.95
C ILE A 99 0.45 -0.89 -29.17
N GLN A 100 0.47 -0.98 -27.83
CA GLN A 100 0.73 0.16 -26.94
C GLN A 100 1.82 -0.18 -25.90
N PRO A 101 3.10 -0.09 -26.29
CA PRO A 101 4.22 -0.54 -25.45
C PRO A 101 4.40 0.27 -24.17
N ASN A 102 3.99 1.53 -24.18
CA ASN A 102 4.19 2.46 -23.07
C ASN A 102 2.85 2.86 -22.43
N ASP A 103 1.81 2.04 -22.58
CA ASP A 103 0.58 2.24 -21.82
C ASP A 103 0.78 1.80 -20.37
N ARG A 104 0.73 2.79 -19.47
CA ARG A 104 0.87 2.58 -18.03
C ARG A 104 -0.24 1.67 -17.47
N ARG A 105 -1.49 1.85 -17.89
CA ARG A 105 -2.61 1.03 -17.43
C ARG A 105 -2.41 -0.43 -17.83
N LEU A 106 -1.91 -0.66 -19.04
CA LEU A 106 -1.65 -2.00 -19.53
C LEU A 106 -0.51 -2.69 -18.79
N LEU A 107 0.60 -1.99 -18.55
CA LEU A 107 1.72 -2.51 -17.74
C LEU A 107 1.29 -2.81 -16.30
N TRP A 108 0.39 -1.99 -15.75
CA TRP A 108 -0.19 -2.20 -14.44
C TRP A 108 -1.09 -3.44 -14.40
N ALA A 109 -2.00 -3.56 -15.36
CA ALA A 109 -2.88 -4.72 -15.49
C ALA A 109 -2.09 -6.01 -15.64
N TYR A 110 -1.05 -5.99 -16.48
CA TYR A 110 -0.18 -7.15 -16.66
C TYR A 110 0.58 -7.52 -15.37
N GLY A 111 1.07 -6.53 -14.61
CA GLY A 111 1.74 -6.77 -13.33
C GLY A 111 0.84 -7.49 -12.31
N TRP A 112 -0.41 -7.06 -12.17
CA TRP A 112 -1.37 -7.75 -11.29
C TRP A 112 -1.75 -9.14 -11.76
N ALA A 113 -1.98 -9.30 -13.06
CA ALA A 113 -2.20 -10.61 -13.66
C ALA A 113 -1.03 -11.57 -13.33
N LEU A 114 0.21 -11.09 -13.39
CA LEU A 114 1.40 -11.87 -13.03
C LEU A 114 1.48 -12.20 -11.53
N LEU A 115 1.04 -11.31 -10.63
CA LEU A 115 0.93 -11.63 -9.20
C LEU A 115 -0.09 -12.74 -8.94
N ASN A 116 -1.25 -12.69 -9.61
CA ASN A 116 -2.26 -13.74 -9.53
C ASN A 116 -1.77 -15.08 -10.09
N LEU A 117 -0.88 -15.03 -11.09
CA LEU A 117 -0.20 -16.20 -11.67
C LEU A 117 1.06 -16.62 -10.90
N GLU A 118 1.33 -16.04 -9.73
CA GLU A 118 2.49 -16.38 -8.89
C GLU A 118 3.83 -16.18 -9.60
N ARG A 119 3.95 -15.10 -10.37
CA ARG A 119 5.17 -14.67 -11.07
C ARG A 119 5.68 -13.32 -10.53
N PRO A 120 6.06 -13.22 -9.25
CA PRO A 120 6.41 -11.95 -8.61
C PRO A 120 7.60 -11.24 -9.29
N ALA A 121 8.60 -11.97 -9.78
CA ALA A 121 9.74 -11.37 -10.49
C ALA A 121 9.32 -10.66 -11.80
N GLN A 122 8.40 -11.26 -12.56
CA GLN A 122 7.89 -10.66 -13.79
C GLN A 122 6.94 -9.50 -13.49
N ALA A 123 6.09 -9.65 -12.46
CA ALA A 123 5.23 -8.57 -11.98
C ALA A 123 6.06 -7.33 -11.57
N MET A 124 7.15 -7.55 -10.86
CA MET A 124 8.12 -6.52 -10.48
C MET A 124 8.66 -5.78 -11.71
N ALA A 125 9.05 -6.50 -12.76
CA ALA A 125 9.54 -5.90 -14.00
C ALA A 125 8.46 -5.02 -14.68
N ALA A 126 7.21 -5.50 -14.74
CA ALA A 126 6.09 -4.75 -15.30
C ALA A 126 5.80 -3.46 -14.51
N PHE A 127 5.75 -3.53 -13.18
CA PHE A 127 5.52 -2.37 -12.33
C PHE A 127 6.69 -1.38 -12.35
N ARG A 128 7.95 -1.86 -12.40
CA ARG A 128 9.13 -1.00 -12.56
C ARG A 128 9.13 -0.28 -13.91
N ARG A 129 8.75 -0.97 -14.99
CA ARG A 129 8.58 -0.33 -16.30
C ARG A 129 7.49 0.74 -16.26
N ASN A 130 6.35 0.47 -15.63
CA ASN A 130 5.30 1.47 -15.42
C ASN A 130 5.84 2.73 -14.71
N LEU A 131 6.64 2.53 -13.65
CA LEU A 131 7.24 3.63 -12.88
C LEU A 131 8.20 4.46 -13.73
N ALA A 132 9.02 3.80 -14.56
CA ALA A 132 10.02 4.44 -15.40
C ALA A 132 9.41 5.33 -16.49
N LEU A 133 8.17 5.06 -16.92
CA LEU A 133 7.50 5.85 -17.95
C LEU A 133 7.13 7.27 -17.49
N ARG A 134 6.80 7.45 -16.21
CA ARG A 134 6.54 8.76 -15.60
C ARG A 134 7.06 8.77 -14.16
N PRO A 135 8.38 8.99 -13.98
CA PRO A 135 9.01 8.90 -12.67
C PRO A 135 8.54 9.99 -11.69
N ASP A 136 8.03 11.10 -12.25
CA ASP A 136 7.46 12.29 -11.60
C ASP A 136 5.98 12.15 -11.25
N ARG A 137 5.27 11.14 -11.77
CA ARG A 137 3.85 10.93 -11.51
C ARG A 137 3.56 9.50 -11.12
N ARG A 138 3.66 9.21 -9.83
CA ARG A 138 3.50 7.86 -9.30
C ARG A 138 2.03 7.63 -8.90
N PRO A 139 1.29 6.67 -9.47
CA PRO A 139 -0.11 6.45 -9.12
C PRO A 139 -0.23 5.99 -7.67
N ALA A 140 -1.21 6.50 -6.92
CA ALA A 140 -1.38 6.22 -5.49
C ALA A 140 -1.54 4.73 -5.13
N TRP A 141 -1.90 3.87 -6.09
CA TRP A 141 -1.98 2.42 -5.90
C TRP A 141 -0.63 1.70 -6.04
N GLN A 142 0.38 2.35 -6.63
CA GLN A 142 1.65 1.70 -6.99
C GLN A 142 2.45 1.21 -5.79
N PRO A 143 2.53 1.95 -4.66
CA PRO A 143 3.21 1.45 -3.48
C PRO A 143 2.63 0.14 -2.96
N MET A 144 1.30 0.01 -2.99
CA MET A 144 0.64 -1.21 -2.54
C MET A 144 0.94 -2.40 -3.47
N ALA A 145 0.93 -2.19 -4.79
CA ALA A 145 1.31 -3.22 -5.76
C ALA A 145 2.76 -3.71 -5.54
N MET A 146 3.68 -2.77 -5.30
CA MET A 146 5.08 -3.10 -4.99
C MET A 146 5.20 -3.84 -3.67
N ALA A 147 4.51 -3.39 -2.60
CA ALA A 147 4.52 -4.05 -1.30
C ALA A 147 4.10 -5.52 -1.42
N LEU A 148 3.01 -5.79 -2.13
CA LEU A 148 2.51 -7.16 -2.33
C LEU A 148 3.42 -7.99 -3.23
N THR A 149 4.08 -7.37 -4.21
CA THR A 149 5.07 -8.06 -5.05
C THR A 149 6.27 -8.51 -4.22
N TYR A 150 6.77 -7.65 -3.32
CA TYR A 150 7.85 -8.01 -2.40
C TYR A 150 7.41 -9.02 -1.35
N THR A 151 6.18 -8.93 -0.83
CA THR A 151 5.59 -9.97 0.04
C THR A 151 5.58 -11.33 -0.66
N ALA A 152 5.15 -11.37 -1.93
CA ALA A 152 5.13 -12.60 -2.73
C ALA A 152 6.54 -13.11 -3.07
N ALA A 153 7.53 -12.22 -3.16
CA ALA A 153 8.94 -12.58 -3.36
C ALA A 153 9.65 -13.01 -2.06
N GLY A 154 9.03 -12.82 -0.89
CA GLY A 154 9.63 -13.13 0.41
C GLY A 154 10.55 -12.04 0.96
N ASP A 155 10.69 -10.90 0.28
CA ASP A 155 11.49 -9.78 0.75
C ASP A 155 10.67 -8.93 1.72
N ARG A 156 10.75 -9.32 2.99
CA ARG A 156 10.00 -8.71 4.09
C ARG A 156 10.34 -7.24 4.28
N GLU A 157 11.61 -6.87 4.17
CA GLU A 157 12.05 -5.51 4.47
C GLU A 157 11.53 -4.54 3.41
N ALA A 158 11.73 -4.88 2.12
CA ALA A 158 11.22 -4.08 1.02
C ALA A 158 9.68 -4.02 1.04
N ALA A 159 8.99 -5.13 1.35
CA ALA A 159 7.54 -5.15 1.46
C ALA A 159 7.02 -4.16 2.50
N LEU A 160 7.63 -4.11 3.69
CA LEU A 160 7.24 -3.19 4.76
C LEU A 160 7.56 -1.72 4.41
N ALA A 161 8.70 -1.45 3.77
CA ALA A 161 9.02 -0.10 3.30
C ALA A 161 7.97 0.41 2.30
N TRP A 162 7.60 -0.41 1.32
CA TRP A 162 6.57 -0.07 0.34
C TRP A 162 5.17 0.03 0.95
N TYR A 163 4.85 -0.76 1.96
CA TYR A 163 3.57 -0.67 2.66
C TYR A 163 3.43 0.65 3.42
N ARG A 164 4.48 1.12 4.09
CA ARG A 164 4.51 2.45 4.73
C ARG A 164 4.39 3.57 3.70
N ALA A 165 5.02 3.42 2.53
CA ALA A 165 4.85 4.35 1.43
C ALA A 165 3.40 4.38 0.92
N ALA A 166 2.72 3.23 0.86
CA ALA A 166 1.30 3.14 0.51
C ALA A 166 0.44 3.93 1.51
N ALA A 167 0.61 3.66 2.81
CA ALA A 167 -0.06 4.37 3.90
C ALA A 167 0.15 5.89 3.84
N SER A 168 1.37 6.33 3.51
CA SER A 168 1.69 7.76 3.38
C SER A 168 1.02 8.41 2.15
N SER A 169 0.94 7.67 1.04
CA SER A 169 0.41 8.18 -0.23
C SER A 169 -1.13 8.25 -0.29
N ASP A 170 -1.81 7.29 0.34
CA ASP A 170 -3.27 7.26 0.45
C ASP A 170 -3.67 6.72 1.84
N PRO A 171 -3.65 7.59 2.87
CA PRO A 171 -3.99 7.19 4.24
C PRO A 171 -5.42 6.65 4.38
N LEU A 172 -6.35 7.08 3.52
CA LEU A 172 -7.74 6.64 3.58
C LEU A 172 -7.90 5.16 3.19
N ARG A 173 -7.06 4.69 2.26
CA ARG A 173 -7.08 3.28 1.79
C ARG A 173 -6.11 2.39 2.55
N TRP A 174 -4.93 2.91 2.89
CA TRP A 174 -3.81 2.10 3.37
C TRP A 174 -3.28 2.52 4.75
N GLY A 175 -3.85 3.56 5.37
CA GLY A 175 -3.34 4.12 6.63
C GLY A 175 -3.57 3.25 7.86
N SER A 176 -4.40 2.22 7.76
CA SER A 176 -4.60 1.21 8.80
C SER A 176 -4.89 -0.15 8.20
N ASP A 177 -4.62 -1.21 8.97
CA ASP A 177 -4.87 -2.58 8.53
C ASP A 177 -6.36 -2.82 8.21
N ALA A 178 -7.26 -2.25 9.01
CA ALA A 178 -8.70 -2.29 8.75
C ALA A 178 -9.07 -1.58 7.43
N ALA A 179 -8.46 -0.42 7.15
CA ALA A 179 -8.68 0.29 5.90
C ALA A 179 -8.15 -0.50 4.70
N ALA A 180 -6.98 -1.13 4.82
CA ALA A 180 -6.40 -1.97 3.79
C ALA A 180 -7.31 -3.17 3.49
N LEU A 181 -7.73 -3.91 4.52
CA LEU A 181 -8.64 -5.06 4.37
C LEU A 181 -9.97 -4.67 3.73
N ARG A 182 -10.56 -3.54 4.14
CA ARG A 182 -11.80 -3.00 3.55
C ARG A 182 -11.62 -2.63 2.09
N THR A 183 -10.49 -2.00 1.74
CA THR A 183 -10.19 -1.57 0.36
C THR A 183 -10.00 -2.78 -0.55
N THR A 184 -9.42 -3.87 -0.04
CA THR A 184 -9.14 -5.09 -0.80
C THR A 184 -10.24 -6.15 -0.70
N LEU A 185 -11.43 -5.81 -0.21
CA LEU A 185 -12.50 -6.79 0.05
C LEU A 185 -12.86 -7.62 -1.20
N TYR A 186 -12.88 -6.96 -2.35
CA TYR A 186 -13.28 -7.53 -3.65
C TYR A 186 -12.09 -7.96 -4.53
N TRP A 187 -10.87 -7.95 -4.00
CA TRP A 187 -9.69 -8.43 -4.70
C TRP A 187 -9.68 -9.95 -4.79
N THR A 188 -8.77 -10.51 -5.59
CA THR A 188 -8.69 -11.97 -5.73
C THR A 188 -8.33 -12.62 -4.39
N SER A 189 -8.71 -13.88 -4.20
CA SER A 189 -8.36 -14.64 -2.99
C SER A 189 -6.85 -14.63 -2.72
N ARG A 190 -6.05 -14.69 -3.80
CA ARG A 190 -4.58 -14.65 -3.73
C ARG A 190 -4.08 -13.28 -3.26
N GLU A 191 -4.56 -12.21 -3.88
CA GLU A 191 -4.16 -10.85 -3.51
C GLU A 191 -4.52 -10.54 -2.06
N ARG A 192 -5.72 -10.94 -1.59
CA ARG A 192 -6.11 -10.77 -0.19
C ARG A 192 -5.25 -11.60 0.77
N ALA A 193 -4.82 -12.78 0.37
CA ALA A 193 -3.90 -13.59 1.17
C ALA A 193 -2.55 -12.86 1.35
N LEU A 194 -2.03 -12.25 0.27
CA LEU A 194 -0.82 -11.43 0.33
C LEU A 194 -1.01 -10.18 1.21
N VAL A 195 -2.18 -9.55 1.17
CA VAL A 195 -2.51 -8.40 2.04
C VAL A 195 -2.49 -8.80 3.51
N ARG A 196 -3.13 -9.92 3.86
CA ARG A 196 -3.10 -10.44 5.25
C ARG A 196 -1.69 -10.81 5.69
N GLN A 197 -0.94 -11.49 4.83
CA GLN A 197 0.46 -11.83 5.10
C GLN A 197 1.29 -10.57 5.34
N LEU A 198 1.09 -9.51 4.55
CA LEU A 198 1.78 -8.23 4.71
C LEU A 198 1.43 -7.57 6.05
N ILE A 199 0.15 -7.54 6.42
CA ILE A 199 -0.34 -7.01 7.71
C ILE A 199 0.28 -7.78 8.88
N ASP A 200 0.23 -9.11 8.87
CA ASP A 200 0.83 -9.94 9.93
C ASP A 200 2.33 -9.68 10.06
N THR A 201 2.98 -9.44 8.91
CA THR A 201 4.41 -9.16 8.82
C THR A 201 4.75 -7.78 9.39
N ALA A 202 3.87 -6.79 9.20
CA ALA A 202 3.99 -5.47 9.81
C ALA A 202 3.76 -5.53 11.33
N ALA A 203 2.68 -6.18 11.77
CA ALA A 203 2.39 -6.36 13.20
C ALA A 203 3.53 -7.05 13.96
N ARG A 204 4.16 -8.07 13.37
CA ARG A 204 5.34 -8.73 13.93
C ARG A 204 6.59 -7.86 13.95
N ALA A 205 6.70 -6.87 13.07
CA ALA A 205 7.85 -5.95 13.03
C ALA A 205 7.68 -4.81 14.06
N ASP A 206 6.44 -4.40 14.32
CA ASP A 206 6.12 -3.34 15.29
C ASP A 206 6.02 -3.86 16.74
N ALA A 207 5.91 -5.19 16.93
CA ALA A 207 5.97 -5.80 18.25
C ALA A 207 7.31 -5.46 18.92
N PRO A 208 7.31 -4.94 20.17
CA PRO A 208 8.54 -4.57 20.86
C PRO A 208 9.45 -5.79 20.90
N SER A 209 10.66 -5.65 20.37
CA SER A 209 11.67 -6.69 20.34
C SER A 209 11.76 -7.31 21.74
N ARG A 210 11.27 -8.54 21.90
CA ARG A 210 11.59 -9.35 23.08
C ARG A 210 13.05 -9.75 22.94
N SER A 211 13.95 -8.78 23.11
CA SER A 211 15.37 -9.06 23.31
C SER A 211 15.46 -9.98 24.53
N PRO A 212 16.11 -11.15 24.43
CA PRO A 212 16.27 -12.06 25.57
C PRO A 212 16.96 -11.38 26.77
N LEU A 213 17.64 -10.24 26.56
CA LEU A 213 18.19 -9.37 27.60
C LEU A 213 17.14 -8.72 28.52
N ALA A 214 15.93 -8.41 28.04
CA ALA A 214 14.87 -7.84 28.88
C ALA A 214 14.19 -8.91 29.78
N ALA A 215 14.23 -10.18 29.37
CA ALA A 215 13.77 -11.29 30.19
C ALA A 215 14.80 -11.67 31.28
N ALA A 216 16.10 -11.44 31.01
CA ALA A 216 17.16 -11.63 31.97
C ALA A 216 17.15 -10.54 33.07
N SER A 217 16.90 -9.28 32.71
CA SER A 217 16.77 -8.20 33.71
C SER A 217 15.53 -8.36 34.59
N ALA A 218 14.41 -8.88 34.07
CA ALA A 218 13.22 -9.16 34.87
C ALA A 218 13.39 -10.36 35.83
N ARG A 219 14.25 -11.33 35.50
CA ARG A 219 14.60 -12.45 36.41
C ARG A 219 15.65 -12.06 37.45
N ALA A 220 16.56 -11.14 37.14
CA ALA A 220 17.57 -10.66 38.09
C ALA A 220 16.97 -9.76 39.19
N SER A 221 15.85 -9.06 38.92
CA SER A 221 15.14 -8.24 39.90
C SER A 221 14.19 -9.02 40.81
N ALA A 222 14.07 -10.35 40.61
CA ALA A 222 13.07 -11.18 41.27
C ALA A 222 13.70 -12.30 42.12
N HIS A 223 14.72 -12.00 42.94
CA HIS A 223 15.11 -12.63 44.23
C HIS A 223 16.61 -12.44 44.53
N PRO A 224 17.05 -12.40 45.79
CA PRO A 224 16.42 -11.83 47.01
C PRO A 224 17.44 -11.06 47.88
N GLN A 225 16.95 -10.27 48.84
CA GLN A 225 17.24 -10.40 50.29
C GLN A 225 16.11 -9.74 51.07
#